data_AF-A0A7W0RLJ0-F1
#
_entry.id   AF-A0A7W0RLJ0-F1
#
_cell.length_a   1.000
_cell.length_b   1.000
_cell.length_c   1.000
_cell.angle_alpha   90.00
_cell.angle_beta   90.00
_cell.angle_gamma   90.00
#
_symmetry.space_group_name_H-M   'P 1'
#
loop_
_entity.id
_entity.type
_entity.pdbx_description
1 polymer ?
#
loop_
_entity_poly.entity_id
_entity_poly.type
_entity_poly.pdbx_seq_one_letter_code
_entity_poly.pdbx_strand_id
1 'polypeptide(L)' 'LEFRSDSADPDRLAESLSRVLDGPAWYASLHSAGQVYVVFPSRVFRYSLDDDARHEAALAYARSVGVPNEQCDWR' A
#
# COMPACT_ATOMS: atom_id res chain seq x y z
N LEU A 1 7.74 11.08 -3.02
CA LEU A 1 9.12 10.84 -2.53
C LEU A 1 9.33 9.34 -2.57
N GLU A 2 10.40 8.87 -3.22
CA GLU A 2 10.67 7.44 -3.43
C GLU A 2 11.90 7.01 -2.63
N PHE A 3 11.83 5.85 -1.97
CA PHE A 3 12.93 5.24 -1.23
C PHE A 3 13.09 3.78 -1.66
N ARG A 4 14.34 3.30 -1.72
CA ARG A 4 14.67 1.91 -2.08
C ARG A 4 15.64 1.32 -1.06
N SER A 5 15.51 0.02 -0.81
CA SER A 5 16.42 -0.74 0.06
C SER A 5 16.44 -2.21 -0.35
N ASP A 6 17.64 -2.79 -0.48
CA ASP A 6 17.83 -4.19 -0.87
C ASP A 6 17.76 -5.18 0.32
N SER A 7 17.73 -4.67 1.56
CA SER A 7 17.80 -5.49 2.79
C SER A 7 16.59 -5.37 3.69
N ALA A 8 15.59 -4.57 3.30
CA ALA A 8 14.39 -4.36 4.08
C ALA A 8 13.44 -5.56 3.96
N ASP A 9 12.97 -6.06 5.10
CA ASP A 9 11.81 -6.96 5.17
C ASP A 9 10.54 -6.14 4.85
N PRO A 10 9.91 -6.34 3.68
CA PRO A 10 8.79 -5.51 3.24
C PRO A 10 7.54 -5.72 4.10
N ASP A 11 7.33 -6.92 4.63
CA ASP A 11 6.19 -7.24 5.50
C ASP A 11 6.31 -6.47 6.81
N ARG A 12 7.48 -6.55 7.46
CA ARG A 12 7.74 -5.83 8.71
C ARG A 12 7.65 -4.31 8.53
N LEU A 13 8.13 -3.79 7.40
CA LEU A 13 8.04 -2.36 7.09
C LEU A 13 6.59 -1.92 6.89
N ALA A 14 5.80 -2.66 6.09
CA ALA A 14 4.40 -2.36 5.85
C ALA A 14 3.58 -2.35 7.15
N GLU A 15 3.79 -3.35 8.03
CA GLU A 15 3.17 -3.38 9.35
C GLU A 15 3.56 -2.17 10.19
N SER A 16 4.85 -1.83 10.24
CA SER A 16 5.35 -0.70 11.03
C SER A 16 4.74 0.61 10.57
N LEU A 17 4.66 0.83 9.26
CA LEU A 17 4.01 1.99 8.65
C LEU A 17 2.52 2.04 8.99
N SER A 18 1.81 0.90 8.94
CA SER A 18 0.38 0.86 9.28
C SER A 18 0.08 1.30 10.72
N ARG A 19 1.05 1.16 11.63
CA ARG A 19 0.92 1.56 13.05
C ARG A 19 1.20 3.04 13.30
N VAL A 20 1.93 3.71 12.41
CA VAL A 20 2.38 5.10 12.61
C VAL A 20 1.73 6.10 11.66
N LEU A 21 1.17 5.64 10.53
CA LEU A 21 0.37 6.49 9.65
C LEU A 21 -0.87 6.98 10.40
N ASP A 22 -1.16 8.27 10.27
CA ASP A 22 -2.30 8.94 10.89
C ASP A 22 -3.13 9.68 9.84
N GLY A 23 -4.43 9.83 10.10
CA GLY A 23 -5.39 10.49 9.21
C GLY A 23 -5.91 9.63 8.05
N PRO A 24 -7.14 9.89 7.58
CA PRO A 24 -7.86 8.96 6.69
C PRO A 24 -7.27 8.84 5.27
N ALA A 25 -6.63 9.89 4.73
CA ALA A 25 -6.15 9.91 3.34
C ALA A 25 -4.65 9.62 3.19
N TRP A 26 -3.93 9.36 4.28
CA TRP A 26 -2.51 9.04 4.20
C TRP A 26 -2.31 7.56 3.87
N TYR A 27 -1.45 7.29 2.89
CA TYR A 27 -1.05 5.93 2.53
C TYR A 27 0.42 5.89 2.11
N ALA A 28 0.99 4.69 2.08
CA ALA A 28 2.26 4.40 1.45
C ALA A 28 2.14 3.17 0.55
N SER A 29 2.74 3.21 -0.65
CA SER A 29 2.90 2.03 -1.50
C SER A 29 4.34 1.51 -1.45
N LEU A 30 4.51 0.19 -1.48
CA LEU A 30 5.81 -0.47 -1.53
C LEU A 30 5.77 -1.55 -2.61
N HIS A 31 6.86 -1.69 -3.37
CA HIS A 31 6.99 -2.72 -4.40
C HIS A 31 8.21 -3.58 -4.05
N SER A 32 8.03 -4.89 -3.93
CA SER A 32 9.13 -5.81 -3.61
C SER A 32 8.86 -7.19 -4.21
N ALA A 33 9.84 -7.73 -4.94
CA ALA A 33 9.81 -9.09 -5.51
C ALA A 33 8.49 -9.48 -6.22
N GLY A 34 7.92 -8.56 -7.02
CA GLY A 34 6.67 -8.78 -7.75
C GLY A 34 5.40 -8.67 -6.89
N GLN A 35 5.52 -8.20 -5.65
CA GLN A 35 4.42 -7.90 -4.75
C GLN A 35 4.28 -6.38 -4.61
N VAL A 36 3.03 -5.95 -4.49
CA VAL A 36 2.63 -4.58 -4.15
C VAL A 36 2.04 -4.59 -2.75
N TYR A 37 2.44 -3.61 -1.96
CA TYR A 37 1.88 -3.33 -0.64
C TYR A 37 1.26 -1.94 -0.68
N VAL A 38 0.02 -1.82 -0.23
CA VAL A 38 -0.66 -0.54 -0.02
C VAL A 38 -1.00 -0.44 1.45
N VAL A 39 -0.38 0.51 2.13
CA VAL A 39 -0.41 0.66 3.57
C VAL A 39 -1.24 1.89 3.93
N PHE A 40 -2.29 1.66 4.70
CA PHE A 40 -3.14 2.67 5.34
C PHE A 40 -2.99 2.58 6.87
N PRO A 41 -3.49 3.55 7.63
CA PRO A 41 -3.61 3.42 9.07
C PRO A 41 -4.36 2.12 9.45
N SER A 42 -3.71 1.27 10.26
CA SER A 42 -4.24 -0.02 10.74
C SER A 42 -4.66 -1.03 9.66
N ARG A 43 -4.27 -0.83 8.39
CA ARG A 43 -4.66 -1.71 7.29
C ARG A 43 -3.56 -1.84 6.24
N VAL A 44 -3.24 -3.06 5.85
CA VAL A 44 -2.29 -3.37 4.78
C VAL A 44 -2.98 -4.23 3.73
N PHE A 45 -2.87 -3.85 2.47
CA PHE A 45 -3.17 -4.70 1.32
C PHE A 45 -1.85 -5.19 0.75
N ARG A 46 -1.76 -6.50 0.48
CA ARG A 46 -0.62 -7.15 -0.17
C ARG A 46 -1.15 -8.00 -1.31
N TYR A 47 -0.57 -7.87 -2.49
CA TYR A 47 -0.98 -8.62 -3.68
C TYR A 47 0.15 -8.74 -4.71
N SER A 48 0.10 -9.78 -5.56
CA SER A 48 0.94 -9.86 -6.76
C SER A 48 0.39 -8.97 -7.87
N LEU A 49 1.24 -8.57 -8.82
CA LEU A 49 0.81 -7.78 -9.99
C LEU A 49 -0.33 -8.41 -10.80
N ASP A 50 -0.47 -9.74 -10.76
CA ASP A 50 -1.51 -10.48 -11.45
C ASP A 50 -2.81 -10.68 -10.63
N ASP A 51 -2.87 -10.21 -9.37
CA ASP A 51 -4.04 -10.36 -8.49
C ASP A 51 -4.93 -9.11 -8.55
N ASP A 52 -5.68 -9.01 -9.64
CA ASP A 52 -6.61 -7.89 -9.88
C ASP A 52 -7.72 -7.79 -8.82
N ALA A 53 -8.13 -8.91 -8.22
CA ALA A 53 -9.18 -8.92 -7.20
C ALA A 53 -8.71 -8.21 -5.91
N ARG A 54 -7.47 -8.47 -5.48
CA ARG A 54 -6.88 -7.78 -4.33
C ARG A 54 -6.53 -6.33 -4.64
N HIS A 55 -6.07 -6.05 -5.86
CA HIS A 55 -5.83 -4.69 -6.32
C HIS A 55 -7.11 -3.85 -6.27
N GLU A 56 -8.23 -4.36 -6.80
CA GLU A 56 -9.54 -3.68 -6.72
C GLU A 56 -10.02 -3.50 -5.28
N ALA A 57 -9.78 -4.46 -4.40
CA ALA A 57 -10.10 -4.32 -2.98
C ALA A 57 -9.31 -3.17 -2.32
N ALA A 58 -8.04 -2.99 -2.68
CA ALA A 58 -7.22 -1.88 -2.21
C ALA A 58 -7.73 -0.53 -2.75
N LEU A 59 -8.06 -0.45 -4.04
CA LEU A 59 -8.64 0.74 -4.66
C LEU A 59 -10.00 1.11 -4.06
N ALA A 60 -10.86 0.13 -3.79
CA ALA A 60 -12.15 0.36 -3.15
C ALA A 60 -11.98 0.95 -1.74
N TYR A 61 -11.00 0.44 -0.98
CA TYR A 61 -10.68 1.00 0.33
C TYR A 61 -10.12 2.42 0.22
N ALA A 62 -9.19 2.65 -0.71
CA ALA A 62 -8.61 3.97 -0.98
C ALA A 62 -9.68 5.03 -1.23
N ARG A 63 -10.66 4.72 -2.09
CA ARG A 63 -11.82 5.57 -2.36
C ARG A 63 -12.65 5.83 -1.11
N SER A 64 -12.87 4.80 -0.29
CA SER A 64 -13.68 4.92 0.94
C SER A 64 -13.07 5.86 1.98
N VAL A 65 -11.74 6.01 1.98
CA VAL A 65 -11.01 6.88 2.91
C VAL A 65 -10.60 8.22 2.29
N GLY A 66 -11.01 8.46 1.03
CA GLY A 66 -10.85 9.76 0.36
C GLY A 66 -9.57 9.93 -0.45
N VAL A 67 -8.82 8.86 -0.74
CA VAL A 67 -7.65 8.94 -1.63
C VAL A 67 -8.13 9.15 -3.08
N PRO A 68 -7.64 10.18 -3.80
CA PRO A 68 -7.95 10.37 -5.22
C PRO A 68 -7.43 9.22 -6.08
N ASN A 69 -8.24 8.76 -7.05
CA ASN A 69 -7.85 7.67 -7.96
C ASN A 69 -6.54 7.97 -8.73
N GLU A 70 -6.27 9.24 -9.04
CA GLU A 70 -5.05 9.68 -9.74
C GLU A 70 -3.76 9.38 -8.95
N GLN A 71 -3.86 9.19 -7.64
CA GLN A 71 -2.75 8.84 -6.75
C GLN A 71 -2.60 7.32 -6.56
N CYS A 72 -3.54 6.52 -7.06
CA CYS A 72 -3.55 5.06 -6.88
C CYS A 72 -2.87 4.34 -8.06
N ASP A 73 -1.63 4.73 -8.36
CA ASP A 73 -0.80 4.22 -9.46
C ASP A 73 -0.03 2.92 -9.11
N TRP A 74 -0.61 2.06 -8.28
CA TRP A 74 0.07 0.96 -7.58
C TRP A 74 0.30 -0.32 -8.43
N ARG A 75 0.85 -0.17 -9.63
CA ARG A 75 1.25 -1.28 -10.51
C ARG A 75 2.72 -1.18 -10.92
#